data_AF-A0A368AXZ5-F1
#
_entry.id   AF-A0A368AXZ5-F1
#
_cell.length_a   1.000
_cell.length_b   1.000
_cell.length_c   1.000
_cell.angle_alpha   90.00
_cell.angle_beta   90.00
_cell.angle_gamma   90.00
#
_symmetry.space_group_name_H-M   'P 1'
#
loop_
_entity.id
_entity.type
_entity.pdbx_description
1 polymer ?
#
loop_
_entity_poly.entity_id
_entity_poly.type
_entity_poly.pdbx_seq_one_letter_code
_entity_poly.pdbx_strand_id
1 'polypeptide(L)'
;MRNLKRALAAVFVLLLAAVVLFFVLENQQTVSLVLFGWVAPAMPVAVLVLAALVIGLAVGPLLGAYGVLRSKRKIRASARQAALSGN
;
A
#
# COMPACT_ATOMS: atom_id res chain seq x y z
N MET A 1 8.86 -20.15 -15.35
CA MET A 1 8.85 -18.80 -14.71
C MET A 1 7.53 -18.40 -14.04
N ARG A 2 6.34 -18.65 -14.62
CA ARG A 2 5.04 -18.26 -14.01
C ARG A 2 4.76 -18.95 -12.66
N ASN A 3 5.09 -20.23 -12.53
CA ASN A 3 4.90 -20.99 -11.29
C ASN A 3 5.87 -20.53 -10.19
N LEU A 4 7.11 -20.23 -10.54
CA LEU A 4 8.11 -19.68 -9.60
C LEU A 4 7.68 -18.31 -9.05
N LYS A 5 7.18 -17.41 -9.91
CA LYS A 5 6.63 -16.11 -9.46
C LYS A 5 5.45 -16.28 -8.51
N ARG A 6 4.55 -17.24 -8.78
CA ARG A 6 3.43 -17.57 -7.87
C ARG A 6 3.91 -18.15 -6.55
N ALA A 7 4.89 -19.05 -6.57
CA ALA A 7 5.48 -19.61 -5.36
C ALA A 7 6.14 -18.52 -4.51
N LEU A 8 6.93 -17.63 -5.12
CA LEU A 8 7.53 -16.49 -4.41
C LEU A 8 6.48 -15.55 -3.82
N ALA A 9 5.41 -15.25 -4.55
CA ALA A 9 4.31 -14.44 -4.03
C ALA A 9 3.61 -15.13 -2.85
N ALA A 10 3.36 -16.44 -2.92
CA ALA A 10 2.77 -17.21 -1.84
C ALA A 10 3.68 -17.20 -0.59
N VAL A 11 4.98 -17.44 -0.77
CA VAL A 11 5.97 -17.37 0.31
C VAL A 11 6.00 -15.98 0.94
N PHE A 12 6.00 -14.92 0.13
CA PHE A 12 5.94 -13.55 0.63
C PHE A 12 4.69 -13.29 1.48
N VAL A 13 3.50 -13.73 1.01
CA VAL A 13 2.24 -13.58 1.76
C VAL A 13 2.29 -14.37 3.07
N LEU A 14 2.83 -15.59 3.06
CA LEU A 14 2.99 -16.40 4.28
C LEU A 14 3.93 -15.74 5.28
N LEU A 15 5.06 -15.20 4.82
CA LEU A 15 6.00 -14.45 5.66
C LEU A 15 5.35 -13.20 6.24
N LEU A 16 4.62 -12.44 5.43
CA LEU A 16 3.89 -11.26 5.89
C LEU A 16 2.85 -11.65 6.95
N ALA A 17 2.10 -12.74 6.73
CA ALA A 17 1.13 -13.24 7.70
C ALA A 17 1.80 -13.67 9.01
N ALA A 18 2.95 -14.35 8.95
CA ALA A 18 3.72 -14.73 10.12
C ALA A 18 4.22 -13.52 10.92
N VAL A 19 4.73 -12.49 10.22
CA VAL A 19 5.15 -11.23 10.85
C VAL A 19 3.97 -10.54 11.53
N VAL A 20 2.82 -10.47 10.85
CA VAL A 20 1.58 -9.90 11.43
C VAL A 20 1.16 -10.67 12.67
N LEU A 21 1.11 -12.00 12.62
CA LEU A 21 0.73 -12.83 13.76
C LEU A 21 1.67 -12.62 14.95
N PHE A 22 2.99 -12.69 14.70
CA PHE A 22 3.99 -12.46 15.74
C PHE A 22 3.86 -11.06 16.35
N PHE A 23 3.68 -10.05 15.51
CA PHE A 23 3.50 -8.68 15.95
C PHE A 23 2.24 -8.52 16.82
N VAL A 24 1.10 -9.08 16.44
CA VAL A 24 -0.14 -9.03 17.24
C VAL A 24 0.04 -9.73 18.58
N LEU A 25 0.68 -10.90 18.60
CA LEU A 25 0.87 -11.68 19.82
C LEU A 25 1.84 -11.01 20.78
N GLU A 26 2.92 -10.44 20.27
CA GLU A 26 3.95 -9.79 21.09
C GLU A 26 3.51 -8.40 21.57
N ASN A 27 2.66 -7.72 20.79
CA ASN A 27 2.28 -6.33 21.06
C ASN A 27 0.81 -6.21 21.48
N GLN A 28 0.41 -6.97 22.50
CA GLN A 28 -0.92 -6.88 23.13
C GLN A 28 -1.08 -5.67 24.06
N GLN A 29 -0.02 -4.88 24.24
CA GLN A 29 -0.03 -3.68 25.05
C GLN A 29 -1.09 -2.69 24.56
N THR A 30 -1.93 -2.23 25.48
CA THR A 30 -2.93 -1.21 25.23
C THR A 30 -2.28 0.18 25.20
N VAL A 31 -2.61 0.96 24.18
CA VAL A 31 -2.17 2.33 24.00
C VAL A 31 -3.36 3.20 23.63
N SER A 32 -3.29 4.48 23.99
CA SER A 32 -4.25 5.49 23.53
C SER A 32 -3.55 6.44 22.59
N LEU A 33 -4.22 6.76 21.48
CA LEU A 33 -3.70 7.64 20.46
C LEU A 33 -4.20 9.07 20.71
N VAL A 34 -3.28 10.02 20.87
CA VAL A 34 -3.63 11.44 20.98
C VAL A 34 -3.42 12.11 19.64
N LEU A 35 -4.49 12.64 19.06
CA LEU A 35 -4.50 13.34 17.78
C LEU A 35 -5.10 14.72 17.98
N PHE A 36 -4.34 15.77 17.68
CA PHE A 36 -4.82 17.16 17.77
C PHE A 36 -5.46 17.50 19.14
N GLY A 37 -4.92 16.94 20.22
CA GLY A 37 -5.45 17.10 21.58
C GLY A 37 -6.63 16.19 21.94
N TRP A 38 -7.16 15.41 20.99
CA TRP A 38 -8.22 14.44 21.22
C TRP A 38 -7.63 13.07 21.55
N VAL A 39 -8.15 12.44 22.58
CA VAL A 39 -7.69 11.13 23.08
C VAL A 39 -8.63 10.05 22.54
N ALA A 40 -8.09 9.17 21.70
CA ALA A 40 -8.83 8.01 21.18
C ALA A 40 -8.96 6.91 22.24
N PRO A 41 -9.99 6.04 22.16
CA PRO A 41 -10.12 4.89 23.04
C PRO A 41 -8.85 4.03 23.06
N ALA A 42 -8.51 3.51 24.25
CA ALA A 42 -7.36 2.64 24.41
C ALA A 42 -7.61 1.30 23.69
N MET A 43 -6.62 0.88 22.90
CA MET A 43 -6.67 -0.36 22.13
C MET A 43 -5.27 -0.94 21.98
N PRO A 44 -5.12 -2.24 21.68
CA PRO A 44 -3.80 -2.83 21.46
C PRO A 44 -3.08 -2.09 20.34
N VAL A 45 -1.79 -1.77 20.53
CA VAL A 45 -0.97 -1.08 19.52
C VAL A 45 -0.97 -1.82 18.18
N ALA A 46 -1.09 -3.15 18.24
CA ALA A 46 -1.25 -4.02 17.10
C ALA A 46 -2.35 -3.56 16.14
N VAL A 47 -3.52 -3.16 16.67
CA VAL A 47 -4.68 -2.78 15.86
C VAL A 47 -4.41 -1.48 15.09
N LEU A 48 -3.75 -0.50 15.72
CA LEU A 48 -3.43 0.79 15.09
C LEU A 48 -2.44 0.61 13.93
N VAL A 49 -1.37 -0.17 14.18
CA VAL A 49 -0.34 -0.42 13.17
C VAL A 49 -0.90 -1.27 12.02
N LEU A 50 -1.75 -2.25 12.30
CA LEU A 50 -2.43 -3.04 11.27
C LEU A 50 -3.38 -2.20 10.42
N ALA A 51 -4.13 -1.28 11.04
CA ALA A 51 -4.98 -0.35 10.30
C ALA A 51 -4.12 0.52 9.35
N ALA A 52 -3.00 1.06 9.83
CA ALA A 52 -2.07 1.81 9.00
C ALA A 52 -1.47 0.98 7.85
N LEU A 53 -1.11 -0.29 8.12
CA LEU A 53 -0.61 -1.22 7.10
C LEU A 53 -1.65 -1.44 5.99
N VAL A 54 -2.89 -1.73 6.35
CA VAL A 54 -3.98 -1.96 5.40
C VAL A 54 -4.29 -0.71 4.59
N ILE A 55 -4.36 0.46 5.25
CA ILE A 55 -4.56 1.74 4.57
C ILE A 55 -3.40 2.00 3.60
N GLY A 56 -2.15 1.82 4.02
CA GLY A 56 -0.98 1.97 3.15
C GLY A 56 -1.01 1.03 1.94
N LEU A 57 -1.41 -0.23 2.15
CA LEU A 57 -1.54 -1.22 1.09
C LEU A 57 -2.67 -0.87 0.10
N ALA A 58 -3.73 -0.20 0.54
CA ALA A 58 -4.79 0.30 -0.34
C ALA A 58 -4.37 1.58 -1.08
N VAL A 59 -3.75 2.53 -0.39
CA VAL A 59 -3.35 3.83 -0.92
C VAL A 59 -2.22 3.68 -1.96
N GLY A 60 -1.25 2.79 -1.74
CA GLY A 60 -0.11 2.59 -2.65
C GLY A 60 -0.53 2.29 -4.10
N PRO A 61 -1.36 1.25 -4.35
CA PRO A 61 -1.89 0.93 -5.67
C PRO A 61 -2.73 2.06 -6.28
N LEU A 62 -3.52 2.77 -5.47
CA LEU A 62 -4.34 3.91 -5.94
C LEU A 62 -3.46 5.04 -6.46
N LEU A 63 -2.42 5.42 -5.71
CA LEU A 63 -1.46 6.46 -6.12
C LEU A 63 -0.63 6.00 -7.33
N GLY A 64 -0.20 4.74 -7.35
CA GLY A 64 0.54 4.15 -8.47
C GLY A 64 -0.29 4.15 -9.76
N ALA A 65 -1.55 3.71 -9.69
CA ALA A 65 -2.48 3.74 -10.81
C ALA A 65 -2.68 5.17 -11.32
N TYR A 66 -2.92 6.13 -10.42
CA TYR A 66 -3.07 7.53 -10.78
C TYR A 66 -1.84 8.08 -11.54
N GLY A 67 -0.63 7.77 -11.05
CA GLY A 67 0.63 8.14 -11.71
C GLY A 67 0.76 7.55 -13.13
N VAL A 68 0.44 6.26 -13.28
CA VAL A 68 0.47 5.58 -14.59
C VAL A 68 -0.55 6.20 -15.55
N LEU A 69 -1.78 6.46 -15.10
CA LEU A 69 -2.82 7.10 -15.92
C LEU A 69 -2.37 8.49 -16.41
N ARG A 70 -1.77 9.30 -15.54
CA ARG A 70 -1.26 10.63 -15.89
C ARG A 70 -0.14 10.55 -16.92
N SER A 71 0.80 9.61 -16.74
CA SER A 71 1.92 9.41 -17.65
C SER A 71 1.45 8.97 -19.04
N LYS A 72 0.49 8.03 -19.11
CA LYS A 72 -0.13 7.60 -20.38
C LYS A 72 -0.82 8.75 -21.12
N ARG A 73 -1.49 9.66 -20.40
CA ARG A 73 -2.13 10.85 -21.01
C ARG A 73 -1.09 11.80 -21.62
N LYS A 74 0.03 12.05 -20.92
CA LYS A 74 1.13 12.88 -21.44
C LYS A 74 1.77 12.28 -22.69
N ILE A 75 2.10 10.99 -22.66
CA ILE A 75 2.70 10.30 -23.82
C ILE A 75 1.78 10.38 -25.04
N ARG A 76 0.47 10.18 -24.87
CA ARG A 76 -0.51 10.31 -25.97
C ARG A 76 -0.61 11.74 -26.51
N ALA A 77 -0.55 12.75 -25.65
CA ALA A 77 -0.58 14.15 -26.07
C ALA A 77 0.68 14.53 -26.87
N SER A 78 1.87 14.12 -26.41
CA SER A 78 3.12 14.34 -27.13
C SER A 78 3.18 13.59 -28.46
N ALA A 79 2.68 12.36 -28.53
CA ALA A 79 2.58 11.60 -29.78
C ALA A 79 1.66 12.28 -30.81
N ARG A 80 0.55 12.88 -30.35
CA ARG A 80 -0.36 13.66 -31.22
C ARG A 80 0.31 14.93 -31.75
N GLN A 81 1.08 15.64 -30.94
CA GLN A 81 1.82 16.83 -31.38
C GLN A 81 2.89 16.49 -32.41
N ALA A 82 3.65 15.42 -32.20
CA ALA A 82 4.66 14.96 -33.15
C ALA A 82 4.05 14.55 -34.51
N ALA A 83 2.84 13.97 -34.51
CA ALA A 83 2.13 13.62 -35.74
C ALA A 83 1.61 14.86 -36.51
N LEU A 84 1.30 15.95 -35.82
CA LEU A 84 0.82 17.20 -36.43
C LEU A 84 1.95 18.09 -36.95
N SER A 85 3.14 18.01 -36.37
CA SER A 85 4.33 18.77 -36.81
C SER A 85 5.13 18.11 -37.93
N GLY A 86 4.77 16.88 -38.32
CA GLY A 86 5.44 16.10 -39.37
C GLY A 86 4.77 16.17 -40.75
N ASN A 87 3.70 16.95 -40.88
CA ASN A 87 3.06 17.33 -42.15
C ASN A 87 3.39 18.79 -42.47
#